data_AF-A0A2G2M718-F1
#
_entry.id   AF-A0A2G2M718-F1
#
_cell.length_a   1.000
_cell.length_b   1.000
_cell.length_c   1.000
_cell.angle_alpha   90.00
_cell.angle_beta   90.00
_cell.angle_gamma   90.00
#
_symmetry.space_group_name_H-M   'P 1'
#
loop_
_entity.id
_entity.type
_entity.pdbx_description
1 polymer ?
#
loop_
_entity_poly.entity_id
_entity_poly.type
_entity_poly.pdbx_seq_one_letter_code
_entity_poly.pdbx_strand_id
1 'polypeptide(L)'
;MAINYKKCPQCGSLNVVKILYGMPTHESFLLSEEGKIKLGGCCITDSDPEYFCKYCEYEWDKQEAINHAYNEIKGIKASVGGYFDGYYEVEIDFESRLLTWRHFSDYYEKTIRQSSLDRFVEALKIIDILNWKSKYIESGICDGTQWSIEIMRNRRNIKEYGDNKFPDEWAEFCRLIRRVSDRNFG
;
A
#
# COMPACT_ATOMS: atom_id res chain seq x y z
N MET A 1 0.92 -8.02 -6.09
CA MET A 1 1.52 -7.34 -4.92
C MET A 1 2.03 -5.99 -5.36
N ALA A 2 1.56 -4.90 -4.74
CA ALA A 2 1.99 -3.55 -5.10
C ALA A 2 3.34 -3.16 -4.46
N ILE A 3 3.85 -3.97 -3.54
CA ILE A 3 5.16 -3.83 -2.89
C ILE A 3 6.19 -4.65 -3.66
N ASN A 4 7.27 -4.00 -4.10
CA ASN A 4 8.35 -4.65 -4.82
C ASN A 4 9.62 -4.68 -3.96
N TYR A 5 9.83 -5.80 -3.28
CA TYR A 5 11.00 -6.03 -2.44
C TYR A 5 12.32 -6.12 -3.21
N LYS A 6 12.28 -6.34 -4.54
CA LYS A 6 13.45 -6.43 -5.43
C LYS A 6 13.78 -5.10 -6.11
N LYS A 7 13.30 -3.99 -5.58
CA LYS A 7 13.64 -2.64 -6.02
C LYS A 7 14.22 -1.89 -4.83
N CYS A 8 15.41 -1.32 -5.01
CA CYS A 8 16.05 -0.54 -3.96
C CYS A 8 15.18 0.67 -3.58
N PRO A 9 14.81 0.84 -2.31
CA PRO A 9 14.04 2.00 -1.86
C PRO A 9 14.87 3.29 -1.93
N GLN A 10 16.21 3.22 -1.82
CA GLN A 10 17.06 4.41 -1.81
C GLN A 10 17.32 4.99 -3.21
N CYS A 11 17.66 4.15 -4.20
CA CYS A 11 18.04 4.61 -5.55
C CYS A 11 17.10 4.16 -6.67
N GLY A 12 16.11 3.31 -6.37
CA GLY A 12 15.16 2.79 -7.35
C GLY A 12 15.72 1.72 -8.31
N SER A 13 16.98 1.30 -8.15
CA SER A 13 17.61 0.24 -8.96
C SER A 13 16.92 -1.11 -8.76
N LEU A 14 16.87 -1.90 -9.84
CA LEU A 14 16.42 -3.29 -9.83
C LEU A 14 17.60 -4.28 -9.69
N ASN A 15 18.83 -3.78 -9.59
CA ASN A 15 20.03 -4.59 -9.42
C ASN A 15 20.19 -5.02 -7.95
N VAL A 16 19.25 -5.84 -7.49
CA VAL A 16 19.08 -6.25 -6.09
C VAL A 16 19.33 -7.74 -5.96
N VAL A 17 20.05 -8.14 -4.91
CA VAL A 17 20.28 -9.54 -4.54
C VAL A 17 19.81 -9.80 -3.12
N LYS A 18 19.59 -11.06 -2.77
CA LYS A 18 19.28 -11.45 -1.38
C LYS A 18 20.56 -11.53 -0.55
N ILE A 19 20.41 -11.25 0.74
CA ILE A 19 21.45 -11.49 1.73
C ILE A 19 21.23 -12.88 2.34
N LEU A 20 22.28 -13.70 2.38
CA LEU A 20 22.28 -15.03 2.96
C LEU A 20 23.08 -15.00 4.26
N TYR A 21 22.42 -15.36 5.36
CA TYR A 21 23.03 -15.44 6.69
C TYR A 21 23.35 -16.87 7.09
N GLY A 22 24.19 -17.01 8.12
CA GLY A 22 24.65 -18.29 8.64
C GLY A 22 25.98 -18.74 8.03
N MET A 23 26.32 -20.00 8.25
CA MET A 23 27.54 -20.58 7.67
C MET A 23 27.31 -20.88 6.18
N PRO A 24 28.05 -20.25 5.25
CA PRO A 24 27.85 -20.48 3.83
C PRO A 24 28.27 -21.90 3.44
N THR A 25 27.49 -22.51 2.55
CA THR A 25 27.94 -23.69 1.81
C THR A 25 28.94 -23.29 0.72
N HIS A 26 29.70 -24.24 0.20
CA HIS A 26 30.59 -23.99 -0.95
C HIS A 26 29.85 -23.37 -2.14
N GLU A 27 28.65 -23.87 -2.45
CA GLU A 27 27.79 -23.31 -3.50
C GLU A 27 27.40 -21.85 -3.22
N SER A 28 27.00 -21.55 -1.98
CA SER A 28 26.64 -20.18 -1.59
C SER A 28 27.83 -19.22 -1.73
N PHE A 29 29.05 -19.69 -1.43
CA PHE A 29 30.27 -18.91 -1.62
C PHE A 29 30.48 -18.56 -3.10
N LEU A 30 30.38 -19.54 -4.01
CA LEU A 30 30.48 -19.32 -5.45
C LEU A 30 29.42 -18.32 -5.95
N LEU A 31 28.17 -18.46 -5.51
CA LEU A 31 27.09 -17.53 -5.88
C LEU A 31 27.37 -16.09 -5.39
N SER A 32 28.08 -15.93 -4.28
CA SER A 32 28.49 -14.63 -3.77
C SER A 32 29.61 -14.03 -4.62
N GLU A 33 30.60 -14.82 -5.04
CA GLU A 33 31.67 -14.38 -5.95
C GLU A 33 31.12 -13.96 -7.32
N GLU A 34 30.09 -14.68 -7.81
CA GLU A 34 29.34 -14.31 -9.01
C GLU A 34 28.42 -13.09 -8.82
N GLY A 35 28.30 -12.56 -7.58
CA GLY A 35 27.45 -11.42 -7.26
C GLY A 35 25.95 -11.70 -7.43
N LYS A 36 25.52 -12.96 -7.31
CA LYS A 36 24.11 -13.38 -7.34
C LYS A 36 23.44 -13.31 -5.96
N ILE A 37 24.23 -13.43 -4.90
CA ILE A 37 23.82 -13.23 -3.50
C ILE A 37 24.87 -12.37 -2.78
N LYS A 38 24.52 -11.83 -1.61
CA LYS A 38 25.47 -11.26 -0.67
C LYS A 38 25.55 -12.16 0.57
N LEU A 39 26.73 -12.49 1.04
CA LEU A 39 26.88 -13.16 2.33
C LEU A 39 26.75 -12.13 3.46
N GLY A 40 25.90 -12.45 4.43
CA GLY A 40 25.69 -11.67 5.65
C GLY A 40 26.52 -12.19 6.82
N GLY A 41 26.03 -11.92 8.04
CA GLY A 41 26.63 -12.42 9.28
C GLY A 41 26.28 -13.88 9.58
N CYS A 42 26.97 -14.47 10.56
CA CYS A 42 26.69 -15.83 11.03
C CYS A 42 25.44 -15.92 11.93
N CYS A 43 25.14 -14.87 12.69
CA CYS A 43 23.99 -14.81 13.58
C CYS A 43 22.81 -14.16 12.87
N ILE A 44 21.62 -14.76 13.01
CA ILE A 44 20.36 -14.22 12.50
C ILE A 44 19.60 -13.57 13.66
N THR A 45 19.12 -12.35 13.44
CA THR A 45 18.28 -11.53 14.31
C THR A 45 16.97 -11.18 13.60
N ASP A 46 16.01 -10.62 14.32
CA ASP A 46 14.69 -10.28 13.76
C ASP A 46 14.71 -9.02 12.85
N SER A 47 15.80 -8.25 12.87
CA SER A 47 15.94 -6.98 12.14
C SER A 47 17.08 -7.01 11.11
N ASP A 48 17.44 -8.20 10.65
CA ASP A 48 18.50 -8.34 9.65
C ASP A 48 17.99 -7.95 8.25
N PRO A 49 18.78 -7.17 7.50
CA PRO A 49 18.47 -6.87 6.11
C PRO A 49 18.33 -8.13 5.25
N GLU A 50 17.31 -8.18 4.40
CA GLU A 50 17.08 -9.34 3.52
C GLU A 50 17.57 -9.09 2.09
N TYR A 51 17.78 -7.83 1.72
CA TYR A 51 18.05 -7.39 0.36
C TYR A 51 19.24 -6.42 0.33
N PHE A 52 20.05 -6.53 -0.72
CA PHE A 52 21.19 -5.66 -0.98
C PHE A 52 21.14 -5.10 -2.40
N CYS A 53 21.33 -3.80 -2.55
CA CYS A 53 21.39 -3.13 -3.84
C CYS A 53 22.85 -3.06 -4.33
N LYS A 54 23.16 -3.73 -5.44
CA LYS A 54 24.51 -3.73 -6.02
C LYS A 54 24.94 -2.40 -6.65
N TYR A 55 24.03 -1.44 -6.76
CA TYR A 55 24.31 -0.12 -7.36
C TYR A 55 24.71 0.94 -6.32
N CYS A 56 23.93 1.11 -5.25
CA CYS A 56 24.18 2.11 -4.20
C CYS A 56 24.51 1.50 -2.83
N GLU A 57 24.68 0.17 -2.78
CA GLU A 57 25.06 -0.60 -1.58
C GLU A 57 24.08 -0.53 -0.39
N TYR A 58 22.88 0.02 -0.60
CA TYR A 58 21.83 0.01 0.43
C TYR A 58 21.41 -1.41 0.77
N GLU A 59 21.15 -1.64 2.05
CA GLU A 59 20.61 -2.88 2.61
C GLU A 59 19.25 -2.59 3.24
N TRP A 60 18.29 -3.49 3.07
CA TRP A 60 16.99 -3.33 3.69
C TRP A 60 16.28 -4.65 3.98
N ASP A 61 15.37 -4.62 4.95
CA ASP A 61 14.48 -5.72 5.27
C ASP A 61 13.10 -5.60 4.57
N LYS A 62 12.22 -6.57 4.79
CA LYS A 62 10.84 -6.49 4.27
C LYS A 62 10.05 -5.30 4.83
N GLN A 63 10.25 -4.95 6.09
CA GLN A 63 9.49 -3.91 6.77
C GLN A 63 9.81 -2.53 6.18
N GLU A 64 11.08 -2.25 5.90
CA GLU A 64 11.53 -1.04 5.21
C GLU A 64 10.96 -0.96 3.79
N ALA A 65 10.90 -2.07 3.06
CA ALA A 65 10.28 -2.10 1.73
C ALA A 65 8.78 -1.79 1.80
N ILE A 66 8.08 -2.29 2.83
CA ILE A 66 6.67 -1.96 3.09
C ILE A 66 6.54 -0.47 3.44
N ASN A 67 7.32 0.03 4.39
CA ASN A 67 7.32 1.44 4.79
C ASN A 67 7.52 2.36 3.59
N HIS A 68 8.52 2.07 2.76
CA HIS A 68 8.79 2.83 1.55
C HIS A 68 7.60 2.82 0.59
N ALA A 69 6.93 1.68 0.38
CA ALA A 69 5.77 1.61 -0.51
C ALA A 69 4.59 2.46 -0.03
N TYR A 70 4.33 2.52 1.28
CA TYR A 70 3.30 3.37 1.86
C TYR A 70 3.69 4.86 1.85
N ASN A 71 4.97 5.18 2.05
CA ASN A 71 5.49 6.55 1.94
C ASN A 71 5.42 7.11 0.51
N GLU A 72 5.34 6.25 -0.51
CA GLU A 72 5.13 6.67 -1.91
C GLU A 72 3.67 7.02 -2.24
N ILE A 73 2.72 6.81 -1.31
CA ILE A 73 1.31 7.17 -1.53
C ILE A 73 1.19 8.70 -1.51
N LYS A 74 0.57 9.24 -2.56
CA LYS A 74 0.31 10.67 -2.76
C LYS A 74 -1.13 11.07 -2.48
N GLY A 75 -2.04 10.09 -2.47
CA GLY A 75 -3.41 10.31 -2.10
C GLY A 75 -4.28 9.13 -2.41
N ILE A 76 -5.55 9.24 -2.05
CA ILE A 76 -6.56 8.20 -2.26
C ILE A 76 -7.82 8.85 -2.79
N LYS A 77 -8.41 8.23 -3.81
CA LYS A 77 -9.80 8.45 -4.20
C LYS A 77 -10.57 7.17 -3.88
N ALA A 78 -11.72 7.28 -3.24
CA ALA A 78 -12.55 6.14 -2.92
C ALA A 78 -14.02 6.48 -3.16
N SER A 79 -14.77 5.50 -3.66
CA SER A 79 -16.22 5.60 -3.78
C SER A 79 -16.90 4.31 -3.33
N VAL A 80 -18.08 4.44 -2.77
CA VAL A 80 -18.97 3.31 -2.45
C VAL A 80 -20.41 3.78 -2.55
N GLY A 81 -21.26 2.97 -3.17
CA GLY A 81 -22.64 3.35 -3.42
C GLY A 81 -23.40 2.33 -4.24
N GLY A 82 -24.62 2.69 -4.61
CA GLY A 82 -25.51 1.86 -5.41
C GLY A 82 -26.67 2.65 -5.98
N TYR A 83 -27.62 1.94 -6.60
CA TYR A 83 -28.72 2.57 -7.34
C TYR A 83 -29.60 3.49 -6.47
N PHE A 84 -29.87 3.10 -5.21
CA PHE A 84 -30.84 3.81 -4.37
C PHE A 84 -30.27 4.99 -3.58
N ASP A 85 -29.10 4.84 -2.96
CA ASP A 85 -28.55 5.82 -2.01
C ASP A 85 -27.41 6.67 -2.62
N GLY A 86 -27.26 6.63 -3.95
CA GLY A 86 -26.18 7.31 -4.64
C GLY A 86 -24.80 6.78 -4.25
N TYR A 87 -23.78 7.63 -4.40
CA TYR A 87 -22.40 7.30 -4.09
C TYR A 87 -21.82 8.28 -3.08
N TYR A 88 -21.18 7.72 -2.06
CA TYR A 88 -20.22 8.43 -1.23
C TYR A 88 -18.90 8.46 -1.97
N GLU A 89 -18.31 9.64 -2.13
CA GLU A 89 -17.01 9.83 -2.77
C GLU A 89 -16.09 10.60 -1.83
N VAL A 90 -14.85 10.13 -1.69
CA VAL A 90 -13.80 10.79 -0.92
C VAL A 90 -12.55 10.90 -1.77
N GLU A 91 -11.91 12.07 -1.73
CA GLU A 91 -10.58 12.26 -2.27
C GLU A 91 -9.70 12.94 -1.22
N ILE A 92 -8.54 12.36 -0.96
CA ILE A 92 -7.54 12.87 -0.02
C ILE A 92 -6.23 13.03 -0.78
N ASP A 93 -5.76 14.26 -0.91
CA ASP A 93 -4.42 14.58 -1.39
C ASP A 93 -3.47 14.67 -0.19
N PHE A 94 -2.41 13.87 -0.16
CA PHE A 94 -1.54 13.75 1.02
C PHE A 94 -0.52 14.89 1.11
N GLU A 95 -0.23 15.57 0.00
CA GLU A 95 0.75 16.66 -0.04
C GLU A 95 0.13 17.97 0.47
N SER A 96 -1.01 18.36 -0.10
CA SER A 96 -1.81 19.51 0.35
C SER A 96 -2.61 19.21 1.62
N ARG A 97 -2.81 17.92 1.95
CA ARG A 97 -3.69 17.44 3.02
C ARG A 97 -5.15 17.84 2.80
N LEU A 98 -5.55 18.16 1.57
CA LEU A 98 -6.92 18.48 1.25
C LEU A 98 -7.72 17.18 1.17
N LEU A 99 -8.77 17.10 1.99
CA LEU A 99 -9.80 16.07 1.91
C LEU A 99 -11.06 16.70 1.33
N THR A 100 -11.63 16.07 0.31
CA THR A 100 -12.97 16.37 -0.19
C THR A 100 -13.86 15.15 -0.02
N TRP A 101 -15.14 15.40 0.24
CA TRP A 101 -16.19 14.41 0.40
C TRP A 101 -17.42 14.87 -0.36
N ARG A 102 -18.08 13.95 -1.06
CA ARG A 102 -19.29 14.21 -1.84
C ARG A 102 -20.32 13.09 -1.65
N HIS A 103 -21.59 13.46 -1.61
CA HIS A 103 -22.74 12.54 -1.65
C HIS A 103 -23.93 13.29 -2.25
N PHE A 104 -24.49 12.80 -3.34
CA PHE A 104 -25.48 13.54 -4.14
C PHE A 104 -25.01 14.97 -4.46
N SER A 105 -25.73 15.99 -3.98
CA SER A 105 -25.39 17.41 -4.14
C SER A 105 -24.62 17.97 -2.95
N ASP A 106 -24.43 17.18 -1.88
CA ASP A 106 -23.68 17.60 -0.71
C ASP A 106 -22.18 17.52 -0.98
N TYR A 107 -21.49 18.58 -0.57
CA TYR A 107 -20.06 18.74 -0.69
C TYR A 107 -19.47 19.16 0.65
N TYR A 108 -18.35 18.55 1.00
CA TYR A 108 -17.57 18.91 2.17
C TYR A 108 -16.09 18.87 1.87
N GLU A 109 -15.35 19.84 2.39
CA GLU A 109 -13.90 19.86 2.32
C GLU A 109 -13.28 20.22 3.66
N LYS A 110 -12.08 19.71 3.90
CA LYS A 110 -11.22 20.16 5.00
C LYS A 110 -9.76 19.89 4.71
N THR A 111 -8.89 20.69 5.31
CA THR A 111 -7.47 20.35 5.41
C THR A 111 -7.23 19.51 6.66
N ILE A 112 -6.73 18.29 6.48
CA ILE A 112 -6.41 17.40 7.61
C ILE A 112 -5.09 17.80 8.27
N ARG A 113 -4.98 17.56 9.59
CA ARG A 113 -3.71 17.72 10.32
C ARG A 113 -2.73 16.64 9.87
N GLN A 114 -1.44 16.97 9.84
CA GLN A 114 -0.37 16.01 9.51
C GLN A 114 -0.47 14.74 10.38
N SER A 115 -0.59 14.90 11.69
CA SER A 115 -0.70 13.75 12.60
C SER A 115 -1.94 12.88 12.38
N SER A 116 -3.02 13.44 11.85
CA SER A 116 -4.20 12.66 11.47
C SER A 116 -3.95 11.89 10.18
N LEU A 117 -3.25 12.49 9.21
CA LEU A 117 -2.82 11.81 7.99
C LEU A 117 -1.84 10.68 8.29
N ASP A 118 -0.83 10.91 9.14
CA ASP A 118 0.17 9.89 9.51
C ASP A 118 -0.51 8.66 10.13
N ARG A 119 -1.45 8.87 11.07
CA ARG A 119 -2.25 7.78 11.65
C ARG A 119 -3.15 7.09 10.63
N PHE A 120 -3.64 7.82 9.64
CA PHE A 120 -4.43 7.25 8.55
C PHE A 120 -3.57 6.34 7.68
N VAL A 121 -2.37 6.78 7.29
CA VAL A 121 -1.40 5.97 6.52
C VAL A 121 -0.98 4.71 7.28
N GLU A 122 -0.67 4.82 8.58
CA GLU A 122 -0.35 3.64 9.40
C GLU A 122 -1.55 2.68 9.48
N ALA A 123 -2.77 3.19 9.57
CA ALA A 123 -3.95 2.33 9.58
C ALA A 123 -4.21 1.66 8.23
N LEU A 124 -3.94 2.32 7.11
CA LEU A 124 -3.98 1.71 5.76
C LEU A 124 -2.95 0.59 5.61
N LYS A 125 -1.81 0.72 6.30
CA LYS A 125 -0.78 -0.30 6.36
C LYS A 125 -1.21 -1.52 7.17
N ILE A 126 -1.92 -1.32 8.28
CA ILE A 126 -2.45 -2.41 9.10
C ILE A 126 -3.48 -3.25 8.34
N ILE A 127 -4.32 -2.64 7.50
CA ILE A 127 -5.30 -3.37 6.67
C ILE A 127 -4.73 -3.91 5.35
N ASP A 128 -3.41 -3.78 5.16
CA ASP A 128 -2.66 -4.25 3.98
C ASP A 128 -3.27 -3.87 2.63
N ILE A 129 -3.78 -2.63 2.52
CA ILE A 129 -4.52 -2.17 1.33
C ILE A 129 -3.72 -2.31 0.03
N LEU A 130 -2.38 -2.22 0.08
CA LEU A 130 -1.52 -2.37 -1.11
C LEU A 130 -1.46 -3.81 -1.67
N ASN A 131 -1.99 -4.80 -0.96
CA ASN A 131 -2.02 -6.20 -1.38
C ASN A 131 -3.42 -6.73 -1.67
N TRP A 132 -4.46 -5.89 -1.60
CA TRP A 132 -5.80 -6.26 -2.01
C TRP A 132 -5.83 -6.70 -3.49
N LYS A 133 -6.78 -7.58 -3.84
CA LYS A 133 -7.02 -7.97 -5.23
C LYS A 133 -7.53 -6.78 -6.02
N SER A 134 -7.16 -6.68 -7.30
CA SER A 134 -7.64 -5.59 -8.14
C SER A 134 -9.14 -5.60 -8.42
N LYS A 135 -9.82 -6.74 -8.21
CA LYS A 135 -11.25 -6.92 -8.52
C LYS A 135 -11.94 -7.90 -7.58
N TYR A 136 -13.14 -7.52 -7.11
CA TYR A 136 -14.02 -8.33 -6.29
C TYR A 136 -15.44 -8.33 -6.89
N ILE A 137 -15.85 -9.40 -7.59
CA ILE A 137 -17.21 -9.51 -8.14
C ILE A 137 -17.97 -10.65 -7.49
N GLU A 138 -19.21 -10.38 -7.15
CA GLU A 138 -20.26 -11.40 -7.01
C GLU A 138 -21.27 -11.23 -8.14
N SER A 139 -21.41 -12.27 -8.97
CA SER A 139 -22.29 -12.25 -10.14
C SER A 139 -23.70 -12.68 -9.78
N GLY A 140 -24.71 -12.13 -10.47
CA GLY A 140 -26.12 -12.52 -10.28
C GLY A 140 -26.92 -11.62 -9.34
N ILE A 141 -26.35 -10.49 -8.92
CA ILE A 141 -27.04 -9.43 -8.15
C ILE A 141 -27.23 -8.23 -9.09
N CYS A 142 -28.46 -7.75 -9.23
CA CYS A 142 -28.80 -6.68 -10.18
C CYS A 142 -28.77 -5.27 -9.55
N ASP A 143 -29.18 -5.15 -8.29
CA ASP A 143 -29.26 -3.92 -7.50
C ASP A 143 -28.31 -3.98 -6.31
N GLY A 144 -27.03 -3.86 -6.65
CA GLY A 144 -25.94 -4.07 -5.73
C GLY A 144 -25.28 -2.82 -5.18
N THR A 145 -24.26 -3.05 -4.36
CA THR A 145 -23.28 -2.04 -3.95
C THR A 145 -22.03 -2.18 -4.79
N GLN A 146 -21.61 -1.09 -5.42
CA GLN A 146 -20.33 -0.97 -6.10
C GLN A 146 -19.40 -0.06 -5.32
N TRP A 147 -18.11 -0.35 -5.43
CA TRP A 147 -17.07 0.47 -4.82
C TRP A 147 -15.82 0.51 -5.67
N SER A 148 -15.04 1.57 -5.49
CA SER A 148 -13.72 1.69 -6.09
C SER A 148 -12.75 2.42 -5.17
N ILE A 149 -11.48 2.06 -5.25
CA ILE A 149 -10.37 2.75 -4.60
C ILE A 149 -9.29 2.97 -5.66
N GLU A 150 -8.81 4.20 -5.77
CA GLU A 150 -7.63 4.57 -6.53
C GLU A 150 -6.57 5.15 -5.57
N ILE A 151 -5.48 4.42 -5.39
CA ILE A 151 -4.32 4.87 -4.60
C ILE A 151 -3.34 5.52 -5.57
N MET A 152 -3.14 6.82 -5.39
CA MET A 152 -2.28 7.64 -6.23
C MET A 152 -0.82 7.52 -5.76
N ARG A 153 0.10 7.24 -6.68
CA ARG A 153 1.54 7.07 -6.41
C ARG A 153 2.36 7.73 -7.52
N ASN A 154 3.62 8.05 -7.25
CA ASN A 154 4.52 8.71 -8.21
C ASN A 154 4.63 8.05 -9.59
N ARG A 155 4.49 6.72 -9.68
CA ARG A 155 4.71 5.97 -10.93
C ARG A 155 3.42 5.41 -11.51
N ARG A 156 2.77 4.55 -10.74
CA ARG A 156 1.58 3.81 -11.19
C ARG A 156 0.56 3.79 -10.06
N ASN A 157 -0.62 4.28 -10.37
CA ASN A 157 -1.76 4.20 -9.47
C ASN A 157 -2.22 2.75 -9.35
N ILE A 158 -2.70 2.41 -8.15
CA ILE A 158 -3.34 1.12 -7.89
C ILE A 158 -4.84 1.37 -7.96
N LYS A 159 -5.54 0.50 -8.68
CA LYS A 159 -6.99 0.55 -8.80
C LYS A 159 -7.57 -0.77 -8.33
N GLU A 160 -8.48 -0.66 -7.40
CA GLU A 160 -9.22 -1.76 -6.79
C GLU A 160 -10.69 -1.43 -6.86
N TYR A 161 -11.52 -2.42 -7.15
CA TYR A 161 -12.95 -2.20 -7.23
C TYR A 161 -13.69 -3.49 -6.95
N GLY A 162 -14.96 -3.32 -6.61
CA GLY A 162 -15.85 -4.45 -6.47
C GLY A 162 -17.30 -4.12 -6.77
N ASP A 163 -18.02 -5.21 -6.96
CA ASP A 163 -19.44 -5.25 -7.28
C ASP A 163 -20.03 -6.38 -6.44
N ASN A 164 -20.73 -6.00 -5.38
CA ASN A 164 -21.30 -6.87 -4.34
C ASN A 164 -20.33 -7.75 -3.56
N LYS A 165 -19.03 -7.69 -3.86
CA LYS A 165 -17.99 -8.41 -3.14
C LYS A 165 -16.93 -7.46 -2.64
N PHE A 166 -16.42 -7.77 -1.46
CA PHE A 166 -15.53 -6.89 -0.70
C PHE A 166 -14.34 -7.69 -0.16
N PRO A 167 -13.17 -7.03 0.04
CA PRO A 167 -12.09 -7.58 0.86
C PRO A 167 -12.54 -7.79 2.31
N ASP A 168 -11.85 -8.68 3.03
CA ASP A 168 -12.17 -9.01 4.41
C ASP A 168 -12.06 -7.78 5.33
N GLU A 169 -11.11 -6.87 5.05
CA GLU A 169 -10.86 -5.64 5.79
C GLU A 169 -11.70 -4.43 5.33
N TRP A 170 -12.65 -4.62 4.41
CA TRP A 170 -13.46 -3.53 3.83
C TRP A 170 -14.17 -2.68 4.89
N ALA A 171 -14.74 -3.32 5.91
CA ALA A 171 -15.43 -2.63 6.99
C ALA A 171 -14.48 -1.70 7.77
N GLU A 172 -13.23 -2.11 7.97
CA GLU A 172 -12.21 -1.28 8.60
C GLU A 172 -11.84 -0.10 7.71
N PHE A 173 -11.64 -0.33 6.41
CA PHE A 173 -11.38 0.76 5.46
C PHE A 173 -12.47 1.84 5.51
N CYS A 174 -13.75 1.45 5.47
CA CYS A 174 -14.86 2.39 5.63
C CYS A 174 -14.78 3.17 6.95
N ARG A 175 -14.49 2.51 8.07
CA ARG A 175 -14.30 3.19 9.37
C ARG A 175 -13.13 4.18 9.34
N LEU A 176 -12.02 3.83 8.69
CA LEU A 176 -10.87 4.74 8.53
C LEU A 176 -11.26 5.99 7.75
N ILE A 177 -11.99 5.84 6.65
CA ILE A 177 -12.49 6.97 5.86
C ILE A 177 -13.44 7.83 6.70
N ARG A 178 -14.43 7.23 7.37
CA ARG A 178 -15.37 7.97 8.23
C ARG A 178 -14.65 8.77 9.33
N ARG A 179 -13.62 8.17 9.95
CA ARG A 179 -12.81 8.81 10.99
C ARG A 179 -11.95 9.96 10.47
N VAL A 180 -11.34 9.82 9.29
CA VAL A 180 -10.48 10.89 8.74
C VAL A 180 -11.31 12.00 8.11
N SER A 181 -12.49 11.70 7.56
CA SER A 181 -13.38 12.67 6.92
C SER A 181 -14.35 13.37 7.88
N ASP A 182 -14.67 12.76 9.03
CA ASP A 182 -15.82 13.16 9.88
C ASP A 182 -17.15 13.14 9.11
N ARG A 183 -17.28 12.23 8.12
CA ARG A 183 -18.45 12.06 7.24
C ARG A 183 -18.76 10.59 7.03
N ASN A 184 -19.99 10.27 6.61
CA ASN A 184 -20.37 8.91 6.26
C ASN A 184 -19.61 8.41 5.03
N PHE A 185 -19.28 7.12 4.99
CA PHE A 185 -18.64 6.50 3.84
C PHE A 185 -18.88 5.00 3.88
N GLY A 186 -19.85 4.57 3.06
CA GLY A 186 -20.46 3.24 3.16
C GLY A 186 -21.07 2.98 4.52
#